data_AF-A0A6J7LGD6-F1
#
_entry.id   AF-A0A6J7LGD6-F1
#
_cell.length_a   1.000
_cell.length_b   1.000
_cell.length_c   1.000
_cell.angle_alpha   90.00
_cell.angle_beta   90.00
_cell.angle_gamma   90.00
#
_symmetry.space_group_name_H-M   'P 1'
#
loop_
_entity.id
_entity.type
_entity.pdbx_description
1 polymer ?
#
loop_
_entity_poly.entity_id
_entity_poly.type
_entity_poly.pdbx_seq_one_letter_code
_entity_poly.pdbx_strand_id
1 'polypeptide(L)' 'MAKNVRKKFKSDYAISTTGVAGPKKAYGQKVGTVWVGISSQKESFAIALALSGDREVIRHATITSALAALERILKP' A
#
# COMPACT_ATOMS: atom_id res chain seq x y z
N MET A 1 -0.69 -9.66 -1.72
CA MET A 1 -2.03 -9.30 -2.23
C MET A 1 -1.98 -8.80 -3.67
N ALA A 2 -1.27 -7.70 -3.97
CA ALA A 2 -1.19 -7.11 -5.32
C ALA A 2 -0.92 -8.11 -6.46
N LYS A 3 0.09 -8.99 -6.34
CA LYS A 3 0.42 -10.00 -7.37
C LYS A 3 -0.75 -10.91 -7.74
N ASN A 4 -1.55 -11.33 -6.75
CA ASN A 4 -2.69 -12.22 -7.00
C ASN A 4 -3.87 -11.47 -7.65
N VAL A 5 -4.12 -10.22 -7.24
CA VAL A 5 -5.13 -9.36 -7.86
C VAL A 5 -4.79 -9.09 -9.32
N ARG A 6 -3.52 -8.74 -9.62
CA ARG A 6 -3.03 -8.56 -11.00
C ARG A 6 -3.35 -9.76 -11.89
N LYS A 7 -2.99 -10.95 -11.41
CA LYS A 7 -3.24 -12.22 -12.13
C LYS A 7 -4.74 -12.51 -12.29
N LYS A 8 -5.53 -12.31 -11.23
CA LYS A 8 -6.97 -12.62 -11.22
C LYS A 8 -7.76 -11.75 -12.21
N PHE A 9 -7.44 -10.46 -12.27
CA PHE A 9 -8.13 -9.50 -13.13
C PHE A 9 -7.43 -9.23 -14.47
N LYS A 10 -6.29 -9.90 -14.73
CA LYS A 10 -5.48 -9.71 -15.94
C LYS A 10 -5.13 -8.23 -16.20
N SER A 11 -4.87 -7.48 -15.13
CA SER A 11 -4.47 -6.08 -15.24
C SER A 11 -2.95 -5.95 -15.44
N ASP A 12 -2.51 -4.85 -16.04
CA ASP A 12 -1.08 -4.56 -16.19
C ASP A 12 -0.42 -4.22 -14.86
N TYR A 13 -1.16 -3.50 -14.01
CA TYR A 13 -0.75 -3.06 -12.68
C TYR A 13 -1.79 -3.46 -11.63
N ALA A 14 -1.34 -3.69 -10.40
CA ALA A 14 -2.19 -3.83 -9.24
C ALA A 14 -1.52 -3.24 -8.00
N ILE A 15 -2.34 -2.62 -7.14
CA ILE A 15 -1.93 -2.08 -5.85
C ILE A 15 -2.66 -2.84 -4.74
N SER A 16 -2.02 -3.00 -3.59
CA SER A 16 -2.67 -3.45 -2.36
C SER A 16 -2.13 -2.68 -1.16
N THR A 17 -2.97 -2.42 -0.18
CA THR A 17 -2.57 -1.77 1.08
C THR A 17 -2.96 -2.65 2.26
N THR A 18 -2.08 -2.78 3.24
CA THR A 18 -2.40 -3.48 4.51
C THR A 18 -1.65 -2.80 5.66
N GLY A 19 -2.27 -2.69 6.83
CA GLY A 19 -1.64 -2.00 7.95
C GLY A 19 -2.59 -1.67 9.08
N VAL A 20 -2.07 -1.00 10.11
CA VAL A 20 -2.80 -0.64 11.33
C VAL A 20 -3.08 0.85 11.34
N ALA A 21 -4.29 1.24 10.93
CA ALA A 21 -4.71 2.65 10.99
C ALA A 21 -5.01 3.14 12.43
N GLY A 22 -5.10 2.24 13.42
CA GLY A 22 -5.45 2.59 14.79
C GLY A 22 -6.96 2.57 15.07
N PRO A 23 -7.40 3.02 16.25
CA PRO A 23 -6.63 3.78 17.24
C PRO A 23 -5.70 2.93 18.13
N LYS A 24 -5.83 1.60 18.13
CA LYS A 24 -4.98 0.70 18.92
C LYS A 24 -4.04 -0.09 18.03
N LYS A 25 -2.95 -0.60 18.64
CA LYS A 25 -2.06 -1.58 18.02
C LYS A 25 -2.85 -2.84 17.63
N ALA A 26 -2.45 -3.49 16.56
CA ALA A 26 -3.05 -4.74 16.11
C ALA A 26 -1.98 -5.61 15.47
N TYR A 27 -2.14 -6.94 15.54
CA TYR A 27 -1.23 -7.91 14.91
C TYR A 27 0.25 -7.71 15.30
N GLY A 28 0.52 -7.25 16.52
CA GLY A 28 1.87 -6.93 17.01
C GLY A 28 2.49 -5.65 16.42
N GLN A 29 1.77 -4.92 15.57
CA GLN A 29 2.26 -3.70 14.91
C GLN A 29 1.73 -2.43 15.56
N LYS A 30 2.54 -1.36 15.47
CA LYS A 30 2.16 -0.03 15.97
C LYS A 30 1.11 0.60 15.04
N VAL A 31 0.32 1.51 15.60
CA VAL A 31 -0.54 2.39 14.79
C VAL A 31 0.36 3.15 13.82
N GLY A 32 -0.08 3.25 12.56
CA GLY A 32 0.69 3.89 11.48
C GLY A 32 1.61 2.94 10.71
N THR A 33 1.81 1.70 11.15
CA THR A 33 2.55 0.70 10.36
C THR A 33 1.69 0.24 9.18
N VAL A 34 2.11 0.57 7.96
CA VAL A 34 1.39 0.27 6.72
C VAL A 34 2.36 -0.26 5.66
N TRP A 35 1.87 -1.16 4.82
CA TRP A 35 2.55 -1.67 3.65
C TRP A 35 1.73 -1.40 2.40
N VAL A 36 2.40 -0.89 1.37
CA VAL A 36 1.85 -0.74 0.02
C VAL A 36 2.55 -1.74 -0.88
N GLY A 37 1.82 -2.73 -1.38
CA GLY A 37 2.32 -3.66 -2.39
C GLY A 37 1.94 -3.21 -3.80
N ILE A 38 2.88 -3.23 -4.73
CA ILE A 38 2.65 -2.94 -6.15
C ILE A 38 3.13 -4.13 -6.98
N SER A 39 2.36 -4.50 -8.00
CA SER A 39 2.71 -5.56 -8.94
C SER A 39 2.50 -5.05 -10.36
N SER A 40 3.50 -5.23 -11.21
CA SER A 40 3.44 -5.04 -12.66
C SER A 40 3.76 -6.36 -13.37
N GLN A 41 3.77 -6.35 -14.71
CA GLN A 41 4.26 -7.48 -15.50
C GLN A 41 5.74 -7.79 -15.24
N LYS A 42 6.56 -6.76 -14.99
CA LYS A 42 8.01 -6.89 -14.83
C LYS A 42 8.42 -7.30 -13.42
N GLU A 43 7.82 -6.67 -12.41
CA GLU A 43 8.25 -6.84 -11.03
C GLU A 43 7.11 -6.73 -10.02
N SER A 44 7.40 -7.04 -8.77
CA SER A 44 6.48 -6.82 -7.66
C SER A 44 7.28 -6.50 -6.41
N PHE A 45 6.92 -5.43 -5.73
CA PHE A 45 7.60 -4.97 -4.53
C PHE A 45 6.61 -4.42 -3.51
N ALA A 46 7.09 -4.18 -2.30
CA ALA A 46 6.31 -3.58 -1.23
C ALA A 46 7.09 -2.45 -0.58
N ILE A 47 6.39 -1.38 -0.25
CA ILE A 47 6.92 -0.19 0.45
C ILE A 47 6.39 -0.24 1.88
N ALA A 48 7.31 -0.24 2.85
CA ALA A 48 6.98 -0.06 4.25
C ALA A 48 6.80 1.43 4.56
N LEU A 49 5.72 1.78 5.25
CA LEU A 49 5.41 3.13 5.68
C LEU A 49 5.22 3.16 7.20
N ALA A 50 5.75 4.21 7.81
CA ALA A 50 5.49 4.58 9.19
C ALA A 50 4.77 5.93 9.19
N LEU A 51 3.44 5.87 9.29
CA LEU A 51 2.57 7.03 9.22
C LEU A 51 2.19 7.51 10.63
N SER A 52 1.86 8.79 10.76
CA SER A 52 1.44 9.40 12.02
C SER A 52 0.12 10.12 11.85
N GLY A 53 -0.63 10.26 12.93
CA GLY A 53 -1.95 10.88 12.96
C GLY A 53 -3.03 9.93 13.44
N ASP A 54 -4.27 10.39 13.36
CA ASP A 54 -5.43 9.56 13.66
C ASP A 54 -5.73 8.55 12.53
N ARG A 55 -6.80 7.78 12.74
CA ARG A 55 -7.21 6.73 11.80
C ARG A 55 -7.49 7.25 10.40
N GLU A 56 -8.11 8.42 10.27
CA GLU A 56 -8.46 8.97 8.96
C GLU A 56 -7.24 9.58 8.29
N VAL A 57 -6.37 10.28 9.03
CA VAL A 57 -5.09 10.78 8.52
C VAL A 57 -4.22 9.64 8.00
N ILE A 58 -4.09 8.54 8.75
CA ILE A 58 -3.28 7.38 8.33
C ILE A 58 -3.85 6.76 7.05
N ARG A 59 -5.18 6.63 6.94
CA ARG A 59 -5.84 6.09 5.73
C ARG A 59 -5.61 6.98 4.51
N HIS A 60 -5.80 8.29 4.65
CA HIS A 60 -5.57 9.24 3.54
C HIS A 60 -4.10 9.26 3.11
N ALA A 61 -3.16 9.26 4.07
CA ALA A 61 -1.72 9.18 3.79
C ALA A 61 -1.34 7.87 3.11
N THR A 62 -1.99 6.75 3.48
CA THR A 62 -1.82 5.44 2.82
C THR A 62 -2.26 5.49 1.35
N ILE A 63 -3.46 6.03 1.09
CA ILE A 63 -4.01 6.16 -0.27
C ILE A 63 -3.09 7.03 -1.13
N THR A 64 -2.72 8.21 -0.62
CA THR A 64 -1.85 9.16 -1.31
C THR A 64 -0.49 8.54 -1.65
N SER A 65 0.11 7.85 -0.67
CA SER A 65 1.40 7.17 -0.86
C SER A 65 1.30 6.02 -1.87
N ALA A 66 0.19 5.28 -1.88
CA ALA A 66 -0.05 4.20 -2.82
C ALA A 66 -0.18 4.70 -4.27
N LEU A 67 -0.93 5.80 -4.48
CA LEU A 67 -1.07 6.43 -5.79
C LEU A 67 0.26 7.06 -6.26
N ALA A 68 0.97 7.78 -5.38
CA ALA A 68 2.26 8.38 -5.71
C ALA A 68 3.34 7.32 -6.04
N ALA A 69 3.30 6.15 -5.39
CA ALA A 69 4.19 5.05 -5.71
C ALA A 69 3.87 4.43 -7.07
N LEU A 70 2.58 4.27 -7.42
CA LEU A 70 2.21 3.81 -8.77
C LEU A 70 2.62 4.83 -9.83
N GLU A 71 2.35 6.12 -9.61
CA GLU A 71 2.68 7.20 -10.55
C GLU A 71 4.18 7.20 -10.90
N ARG A 72 5.06 6.98 -9.92
CA ARG A 72 6.51 6.88 -10.15
C ARG A 72 6.93 5.72 -11.05
N ILE A 73 6.14 4.64 -11.10
CA ILE A 73 6.41 3.48 -11.96
C ILE A 73 5.87 3.71 -13.38
N LEU A 74 4.84 4.54 -13.51
CA LEU A 74 4.23 4.87 -14.80
C LEU A 74 5.00 5.96 -15.55
N LYS A 75 5.68 6.85 -14.83
CA LYS A 75 6.52 7.88 -15.44
C LYS A 75 7.83 7.23 -15.95
N PRO A 76 8.15 7.37 -17.25
CA PRO A 76 9.37 6.85 -17.85
C PRO A 76 10.64 7.56 -17.33
#